data_AF-A0ABD2BI73-F1
#
_entry.id   AF-A0ABD2BI73-F1
#
_cell.length_a   1.000
_cell.length_b   1.000
_cell.length_c   1.000
_cell.angle_alpha   90.00
_cell.angle_beta   90.00
_cell.angle_gamma   90.00
#
_symmetry.space_group_name_H-M   'P 1'
#
loop_
_entity.id
_entity.type
_entity.pdbx_description
1 polymer ?
#
loop_
_entity_poly.entity_id
_entity_poly.type
_entity_poly.pdbx_seq_one_letter_code
_entity_poly.pdbx_strand_id
1 'polypeptide(L)'
;MRRLRRRRRRRRVGEVEEEKEEEEKEEKEDEERMLQEDSRRGLFQALPAIAINRYGLTNEDLNRRWSNPDQSLHPVIYHTKGLMEYCTRVLQRPPHVFVDYHGHSRRKNVFLFGCSRSSSWSAADRAKPDQPVQYLILPHLMQSVSPAFALPLCSFKVERNKESTARVAIWRQLGVSKSYTMESSFCGCDQGVLAGLHLDTNHLKAIGQDFCQALAMMKDADEDWNVDK
;
A
#
# COMPACT_ATOMS: atom_id res chain seq x y z
N MET A 1 -46.30 58.45 -16.09
CA MET A 1 -47.18 57.68 -15.19
C MET A 1 -47.48 56.31 -15.81
N ARG A 2 -47.33 55.22 -15.03
CA ARG A 2 -47.95 53.88 -15.19
C ARG A 2 -47.46 53.04 -16.40
N ARG A 3 -47.13 51.75 -16.30
CA ARG A 3 -47.14 50.74 -15.23
C ARG A 3 -46.26 49.58 -15.71
N LEU A 4 -45.25 49.21 -14.90
CA LEU A 4 -44.51 47.96 -15.01
C LEU A 4 -45.50 46.79 -14.82
N ARG A 5 -45.74 45.98 -15.86
CA ARG A 5 -46.39 44.66 -15.71
C ARG A 5 -45.31 43.60 -15.68
N ARG A 6 -44.78 43.32 -14.49
CA ARG A 6 -44.01 42.10 -14.20
C ARG A 6 -44.94 40.90 -14.39
N ARG A 7 -44.87 40.24 -15.55
CA ARG A 7 -45.39 38.88 -15.74
C ARG A 7 -44.44 37.93 -15.00
N ARG A 8 -44.71 37.65 -13.72
CA ARG A 8 -44.20 36.44 -13.07
C ARG A 8 -44.89 35.26 -13.75
N ARG A 9 -44.20 34.57 -14.67
CA ARG A 9 -44.58 33.21 -15.10
C ARG A 9 -44.59 32.36 -13.83
N ARG A 10 -45.77 31.97 -13.34
CA ARG A 10 -45.90 30.83 -12.44
C ARG A 10 -45.53 29.62 -13.28
N ARG A 11 -44.29 29.11 -13.14
CA ARG A 11 -43.91 27.80 -13.66
C ARG A 11 -44.89 26.78 -13.09
N ARG A 12 -45.39 25.85 -13.91
CA ARG A 12 -46.30 24.81 -13.42
C ARG A 12 -45.50 23.94 -12.44
N VAL A 13 -46.13 23.52 -11.34
CA VAL A 13 -45.48 22.71 -10.29
C VAL A 13 -44.76 21.50 -10.90
N GLY A 14 -45.37 20.87 -11.92
CA GLY A 14 -44.74 19.77 -12.65
C GLY A 14 -43.45 20.12 -13.40
N GLU A 15 -43.31 21.33 -13.99
CA GLU A 15 -42.06 21.74 -14.67
C GLU A 15 -40.90 21.95 -13.68
N VAL A 16 -41.22 22.32 -12.43
CA VAL A 16 -40.21 22.51 -11.37
C VAL A 16 -39.82 21.17 -10.74
N GLU A 17 -40.73 20.21 -10.71
CA GLU A 17 -40.44 18.84 -10.28
C GLU A 17 -39.61 18.08 -11.33
N GLU A 18 -39.89 18.28 -12.62
CA GLU A 18 -39.11 17.69 -13.72
C GLU A 18 -37.68 18.25 -13.78
N GLU A 19 -37.50 19.58 -13.66
CA GLU A 19 -36.16 20.21 -13.58
C GLU A 19 -35.35 19.67 -12.38
N LYS A 20 -36.01 19.38 -11.24
CA LYS A 20 -35.35 18.81 -10.06
C LYS A 20 -34.97 17.35 -10.24
N GLU A 21 -35.82 16.56 -10.90
CA GLU A 21 -35.50 15.16 -11.21
C GLU A 21 -34.38 15.05 -12.24
N GLU A 22 -34.25 16.00 -13.16
CA GLU A 22 -33.12 16.09 -14.09
C GLU A 22 -31.83 16.49 -13.36
N GLU A 23 -31.87 17.50 -12.48
CA GLU A 23 -30.70 17.88 -11.65
C GLU A 23 -30.24 16.72 -10.74
N GLU A 24 -31.16 15.99 -10.08
CA GLU A 24 -30.79 14.83 -9.25
C GLU A 24 -30.22 13.65 -10.06
N LYS A 25 -30.61 13.50 -11.34
CA LYS A 25 -30.04 12.49 -12.23
C LYS A 25 -28.65 12.88 -12.69
N GLU A 26 -28.45 14.15 -13.04
CA GLU A 26 -27.15 14.67 -13.46
C GLU A 26 -26.14 14.61 -12.29
N GLU A 27 -26.54 14.95 -11.06
CA GLU A 27 -25.70 14.78 -9.87
C GLU A 27 -25.32 13.31 -9.61
N LYS A 28 -26.25 12.37 -9.79
CA LYS A 28 -25.97 10.93 -9.63
C LYS A 28 -25.04 10.39 -10.72
N GLU A 29 -25.21 10.83 -11.96
CA GLU A 29 -24.34 10.45 -13.07
C GLU A 29 -22.92 11.02 -12.87
N ASP A 30 -22.80 12.26 -12.37
CA ASP A 30 -21.51 12.85 -12.02
C ASP A 30 -20.86 12.17 -10.81
N GLU A 31 -21.62 11.74 -9.79
CA GLU A 31 -21.12 10.92 -8.69
C GLU A 31 -20.62 9.56 -9.19
N GLU A 32 -21.38 8.86 -10.03
CA GLU A 32 -20.96 7.58 -10.64
C GLU A 32 -19.72 7.76 -11.51
N ARG A 33 -19.63 8.87 -12.25
CA ARG A 33 -18.49 9.22 -13.09
C ARG A 33 -17.26 9.56 -12.24
N MET A 34 -17.41 10.29 -11.14
CA MET A 34 -16.33 10.52 -10.18
C MET A 34 -15.87 9.21 -9.54
N LEU A 35 -16.78 8.32 -9.16
CA LEU A 35 -16.44 7.01 -8.60
C LEU A 35 -15.73 6.12 -9.62
N GLN A 36 -16.14 6.14 -10.90
CA GLN A 36 -15.44 5.44 -11.97
C GLN A 36 -14.08 6.06 -12.31
N GLU A 37 -13.96 7.39 -12.31
CA GLU A 37 -12.69 8.08 -12.50
C GLU A 37 -11.73 7.82 -11.33
N ASP A 38 -12.23 7.78 -10.09
CA ASP A 38 -11.44 7.47 -8.89
C ASP A 38 -11.13 5.97 -8.75
N SER A 39 -11.92 5.11 -9.42
CA SER A 39 -11.56 3.69 -9.62
C SER A 39 -10.47 3.51 -10.68
N ARG A 40 -10.40 4.39 -11.69
CA ARG A 40 -9.35 4.36 -12.75
C ARG A 40 -8.07 5.06 -12.31
N ARG A 41 -8.19 6.13 -11.53
CA ARG A 41 -7.09 6.80 -10.83
C ARG A 41 -6.86 6.02 -9.55
N GLY A 42 -6.12 4.92 -9.60
CA GLY A 42 -5.62 4.26 -8.40
C GLY A 42 -4.95 5.30 -7.49
N LEU A 43 -5.72 5.85 -6.55
CA LEU A 43 -5.25 6.87 -5.63
C LEU A 43 -4.26 6.12 -4.76
N PHE A 44 -2.96 6.35 -4.99
CA PHE A 44 -1.96 6.05 -3.99
C PHE A 44 -2.33 6.92 -2.78
N GLN A 45 -3.15 6.38 -1.88
CA GLN A 45 -3.01 6.70 -0.48
C GLN A 45 -1.65 6.12 -0.08
N ALA A 46 -0.60 6.86 -0.44
CA ALA A 46 0.60 6.86 0.35
C ALA A 46 0.16 7.41 1.71
N LEU A 47 -0.37 6.51 2.56
CA LEU A 47 -0.34 6.78 3.98
C LEU A 47 1.13 7.10 4.26
N PRO A 48 1.42 8.28 4.84
CA PRO A 48 2.79 8.72 5.04
C PRO A 48 3.57 7.56 5.63
N ALA A 49 4.72 7.23 5.05
CA ALA A 49 5.56 6.15 5.55
C ALA A 49 5.76 6.40 7.06
N ILE A 50 5.04 5.65 7.89
CA ILE A 50 5.15 5.81 9.33
C ILE A 50 6.43 5.07 9.66
N ALA A 51 7.53 5.83 9.70
CA ALA A 51 8.81 5.35 10.18
C ALA A 51 8.66 5.08 11.68
N ILE A 52 8.29 3.85 12.01
CA ILE A 52 8.11 3.42 13.39
C ILE A 52 9.47 2.96 13.90
N ASN A 53 10.06 3.73 14.81
CA ASN A 53 11.26 3.29 15.53
C ASN A 53 10.96 1.97 16.28
N ARG A 54 11.97 1.11 16.38
CA ARG A 54 11.91 -0.28 16.88
C ARG A 54 11.33 -0.41 18.29
N TYR A 55 11.22 0.68 19.05
CA TYR A 55 10.67 0.73 20.41
C TYR A 55 9.61 1.84 20.54
N GLY A 56 8.43 1.48 21.05
CA GLY A 56 7.51 2.46 21.62
C GLY A 56 7.98 2.91 23.00
N LEU A 57 7.28 3.85 23.63
CA LEU A 57 7.53 4.28 25.02
C LEU A 57 7.29 3.16 26.05
N THR A 58 6.81 2.00 25.60
CA THR A 58 6.38 0.86 26.42
C THR A 58 7.44 -0.25 26.54
N ASN A 59 8.67 -0.03 26.07
CA ASN A 59 9.74 -1.06 25.98
C ASN A 59 9.37 -2.30 25.13
N GLU A 60 8.31 -2.20 24.32
CA GLU A 60 7.88 -3.29 23.44
C GLU A 60 8.37 -3.07 22.00
N ASP A 61 8.72 -4.17 21.32
CA ASP A 61 8.98 -4.16 19.88
C ASP A 61 7.63 -4.00 19.15
N LEU A 62 7.38 -2.80 18.63
CA LEU A 62 6.14 -2.47 17.92
C LEU A 62 5.93 -3.40 16.71
N ASN A 63 7.00 -3.86 16.06
CA ASN A 63 6.92 -4.81 14.96
C ASN A 63 6.70 -6.26 15.43
N ARG A 64 6.28 -6.47 16.67
CA ARG A 64 5.78 -7.77 17.20
C ARG A 64 4.36 -7.67 17.75
N ARG A 65 3.69 -6.53 17.55
CA ARG A 65 2.37 -6.24 18.13
C ARG A 65 1.28 -5.99 17.10
N TRP A 66 1.55 -6.14 15.80
CA TRP A 66 0.56 -5.84 14.74
C TRP A 66 -0.62 -6.81 14.68
N SER A 67 -0.46 -8.04 15.16
CA SER A 67 -1.57 -9.01 15.20
C SER A 67 -2.72 -8.54 16.10
N ASN A 68 -2.39 -7.96 17.26
CA ASN A 68 -3.33 -7.43 18.24
C ASN A 68 -2.71 -6.21 18.96
N PRO A 69 -2.65 -5.04 18.31
CA PRO A 69 -2.12 -3.83 18.93
C PRO A 69 -3.07 -3.34 20.02
N ASP A 70 -2.52 -2.66 21.02
CA ASP A 70 -3.30 -2.08 22.11
C ASP A 70 -3.43 -0.57 21.87
N GLN A 71 -4.62 0.00 22.09
CA GLN A 71 -4.88 1.40 21.78
C GLN A 71 -4.05 2.36 22.65
N SER A 72 -3.79 2.01 23.90
CA SER A 72 -3.06 2.86 24.85
C SER A 72 -1.56 2.63 24.79
N LEU A 73 -1.11 1.37 24.68
CA LEU A 73 0.30 1.01 24.65
C LEU A 73 0.92 1.14 23.26
N HIS A 74 0.13 0.91 22.21
CA HIS A 74 0.58 0.86 20.81
C HIS A 74 -0.22 1.80 19.89
N PRO A 75 -0.50 3.06 20.28
CA PRO A 75 -1.44 3.93 19.59
C PRO A 75 -1.11 4.11 18.10
N VAL A 76 0.18 4.20 17.76
CA VAL A 76 0.64 4.38 16.38
C VAL A 76 0.22 3.21 15.50
N ILE A 77 0.59 1.98 15.86
CA ILE A 77 0.24 0.79 15.04
C ILE A 77 -1.25 0.44 15.15
N TYR A 78 -1.88 0.73 16.29
CA TYR A 78 -3.32 0.54 16.48
C TYR A 78 -4.12 1.38 15.49
N HIS A 79 -3.89 2.70 15.48
CA HIS A 79 -4.62 3.61 14.59
C HIS A 79 -4.22 3.43 13.12
N THR A 80 -2.95 3.12 12.83
CA THR A 80 -2.50 2.81 11.47
C THR A 80 -3.23 1.60 10.91
N LYS A 81 -3.29 0.51 11.68
CA LYS A 81 -4.02 -0.70 11.28
C LYS A 81 -5.52 -0.42 11.17
N GLY A 82 -6.10 0.36 12.08
CA GLY A 82 -7.50 0.77 12.03
C GLY A 82 -7.85 1.54 10.74
N LEU A 83 -6.98 2.43 10.28
CA LEU A 83 -7.15 3.12 9.01
C LEU A 83 -7.11 2.15 7.82
N MET A 84 -6.17 1.19 7.82
CA MET A 84 -6.11 0.17 6.77
C MET A 84 -7.34 -0.78 6.81
N GLU A 85 -7.85 -1.08 8.00
CA GLU A 85 -9.10 -1.82 8.19
C GLU A 85 -10.30 -1.05 7.65
N TYR A 86 -10.37 0.26 7.89
CA TYR A 86 -11.39 1.13 7.31
C TYR A 86 -11.34 1.12 5.78
N CYS A 87 -10.16 1.34 5.18
CA CYS A 87 -9.99 1.27 3.73
C CYS A 87 -10.41 -0.09 3.17
N THR A 88 -10.02 -1.17 3.84
CA THR A 88 -10.30 -2.54 3.36
C THR A 88 -11.76 -2.94 3.52
N ARG A 89 -12.35 -2.73 4.71
CA ARG A 89 -13.66 -3.31 5.09
C ARG A 89 -14.82 -2.34 4.89
N VAL A 90 -14.58 -1.04 4.99
CA VAL A 90 -15.63 -0.01 4.83
C VAL A 90 -15.60 0.55 3.42
N LEU A 91 -14.45 1.05 2.97
CA LEU A 91 -14.34 1.61 1.61
C LEU A 91 -14.24 0.53 0.52
N GLN A 92 -14.05 -0.74 0.88
CA GLN A 92 -13.82 -1.83 -0.07
C GLN A 92 -12.64 -1.55 -1.04
N ARG A 93 -11.66 -0.78 -0.57
CA ARG A 93 -10.46 -0.35 -1.30
C ARG A 93 -9.23 -0.69 -0.46
N PRO A 94 -8.82 -1.96 -0.40
CA PRO A 94 -7.62 -2.35 0.32
C PRO A 94 -6.38 -1.66 -0.28
N PRO A 95 -5.34 -1.39 0.54
CA PRO A 95 -4.06 -0.91 0.02
C PRO A 95 -3.53 -1.85 -1.05
N HIS A 96 -3.12 -1.30 -2.20
CA HIS A 96 -2.55 -2.09 -3.28
C HIS A 96 -1.22 -2.74 -2.87
N VAL A 97 -0.39 -1.99 -2.14
CA VAL A 97 0.91 -2.42 -1.62
C VAL A 97 1.05 -1.89 -0.19
N PHE A 98 1.65 -2.71 0.67
CA PHE A 98 2.09 -2.29 2.00
C PHE A 98 3.60 -2.52 2.13
N VAL A 99 4.35 -1.52 2.60
CA VAL A 99 5.79 -1.64 2.88
C VAL A 99 6.11 -1.07 4.26
N ASP A 100 6.68 -1.93 5.10
CA ASP A 100 7.24 -1.60 6.41
C ASP A 100 8.77 -1.38 6.25
N TYR A 101 9.25 -0.15 6.39
CA TYR A 101 10.66 0.22 6.15
C TYR A 101 11.53 0.05 7.39
N HIS A 102 12.64 -0.66 7.25
CA HIS A 102 13.58 -1.02 8.31
C HIS A 102 15.03 -0.78 7.91
N GLY A 103 15.87 -0.65 8.94
CA GLY A 103 17.31 -0.67 8.81
C GLY A 103 17.90 -2.01 9.24
N HIS A 104 18.80 -2.55 8.40
CA HIS A 104 19.45 -3.83 8.65
C HIS A 104 20.92 -3.65 9.02
N SER A 105 21.30 -4.12 10.21
CA SER A 105 22.62 -3.85 10.80
C SER A 105 23.77 -4.73 10.29
N ARG A 106 23.47 -5.85 9.59
CA ARG A 106 24.50 -6.83 9.18
C ARG A 106 24.59 -7.06 7.67
N ARG A 107 23.46 -7.35 7.03
CA ARG A 107 23.36 -7.51 5.57
C ARG A 107 23.56 -6.16 4.88
N LYS A 108 24.29 -6.20 3.77
CA LYS A 108 24.49 -5.08 2.84
C LYS A 108 23.32 -4.98 1.85
N ASN A 109 23.27 -3.87 1.13
CA ASN A 109 22.26 -3.56 0.11
C ASN A 109 20.85 -3.33 0.66
N VAL A 110 19.89 -3.14 -0.26
CA VAL A 110 18.46 -3.03 0.02
C VAL A 110 17.76 -4.29 -0.48
N PHE A 111 16.84 -4.84 0.31
CA PHE A 111 16.10 -6.05 -0.06
C PHE A 111 14.71 -6.09 0.59
N LEU A 112 13.83 -6.94 0.06
CA LEU A 112 12.47 -7.11 0.55
C LEU A 112 12.28 -8.47 1.21
N PHE A 113 11.51 -8.48 2.28
CA PHE A 113 10.85 -9.67 2.76
C PHE A 113 9.36 -9.63 2.41
N GLY A 114 8.80 -10.72 1.93
CA GLY A 114 7.39 -10.85 1.56
C GLY A 114 6.70 -12.03 2.26
N CYS A 115 5.56 -12.46 1.72
CA CYS A 115 4.78 -13.59 2.24
C CYS A 115 4.37 -14.56 1.12
N SER A 116 5.02 -15.71 1.07
CA SER A 116 4.62 -16.86 0.26
C SER A 116 3.75 -17.81 1.09
N ARG A 117 2.66 -18.31 0.49
CA ARG A 117 1.81 -19.31 1.13
C ARG A 117 2.53 -20.64 1.25
N SER A 118 3.19 -21.07 0.17
CA SER A 118 3.91 -22.36 0.15
C SER A 118 5.04 -22.41 1.18
N SER A 119 5.68 -21.28 1.44
CA SER A 119 6.75 -21.13 2.44
C SER A 119 6.28 -20.63 3.80
N SER A 120 4.99 -20.76 4.12
CA SER A 120 4.44 -20.39 5.43
C SER A 120 4.51 -21.56 6.42
N TRP A 121 4.79 -21.27 7.69
CA TRP A 121 4.69 -22.24 8.78
C TRP A 121 3.25 -22.71 9.05
N SER A 122 2.25 -21.89 8.73
CA SER A 122 0.83 -22.17 8.98
C SER A 122 0.26 -23.14 7.93
N ALA A 123 -0.34 -24.24 8.38
CA ALA A 123 -1.02 -25.18 7.49
C ALA A 123 -2.22 -24.55 6.76
N ALA A 124 -2.91 -23.60 7.41
CA ALA A 124 -4.05 -22.90 6.82
C ALA A 124 -3.63 -21.98 5.66
N ASP A 125 -2.43 -21.40 5.73
CA ASP A 125 -1.88 -20.61 4.62
C ASP A 125 -1.53 -21.52 3.43
N ARG A 126 -0.86 -22.65 3.70
CA ARG A 126 -0.45 -23.65 2.69
C ARG A 126 -1.61 -24.37 2.03
N ALA A 127 -2.78 -24.42 2.68
CA ALA A 127 -3.98 -25.00 2.10
C ALA A 127 -4.55 -24.19 0.93
N LYS A 128 -4.17 -22.91 0.80
CA LYS A 128 -4.58 -22.03 -0.30
C LYS A 128 -3.52 -22.04 -1.40
N PRO A 129 -3.90 -21.93 -2.69
CA PRO A 129 -2.95 -21.84 -3.79
C PRO A 129 -1.98 -20.67 -3.61
N ASP A 130 -0.69 -20.94 -3.84
CA ASP A 130 0.33 -19.89 -3.85
C ASP A 130 0.22 -19.07 -5.14
N GLN A 131 0.50 -17.78 -5.05
CA GLN A 131 0.45 -16.86 -6.19
C GLN A 131 1.75 -16.06 -6.23
N PRO A 132 2.83 -16.62 -6.81
CA PRO A 132 4.16 -16.00 -6.76
C PRO A 132 4.20 -14.57 -7.28
N VAL A 133 3.45 -14.28 -8.33
CA VAL A 133 3.31 -12.94 -8.92
C VAL A 133 3.02 -11.88 -7.86
N GLN A 134 2.12 -12.18 -6.93
CA GLN A 134 1.64 -11.25 -5.92
C GLN A 134 2.73 -10.79 -4.95
N TYR A 135 3.78 -11.60 -4.72
CA TYR A 135 4.87 -11.22 -3.83
C TYR A 135 6.21 -11.03 -4.56
N LEU A 136 6.38 -11.49 -5.79
CA LEU A 136 7.63 -11.38 -6.55
C LEU A 136 7.73 -10.16 -7.46
N ILE A 137 6.60 -9.61 -7.92
CA ILE A 137 6.58 -8.52 -8.92
C ILE A 137 7.40 -7.30 -8.48
N LEU A 138 7.15 -6.77 -7.28
CA LEU A 138 7.86 -5.60 -6.77
C LEU A 138 9.37 -5.86 -6.58
N PRO A 139 9.82 -6.97 -5.95
CA PRO A 139 11.24 -7.32 -5.92
C PRO A 139 11.91 -7.38 -7.30
N HIS A 140 11.26 -7.94 -8.33
CA HIS A 140 11.82 -8.00 -9.69
C HIS A 140 11.92 -6.62 -10.33
N LEU A 141 10.90 -5.77 -10.15
CA LEU A 141 10.93 -4.39 -10.64
C LEU A 141 12.01 -3.57 -9.91
N MET A 142 12.12 -3.69 -8.59
CA MET A 142 13.19 -3.05 -7.83
C MET A 142 14.58 -3.47 -8.31
N GLN A 143 14.77 -4.74 -8.67
CA GLN A 143 16.03 -5.23 -9.21
C GLN A 143 16.40 -4.59 -10.55
N SER A 144 15.43 -4.22 -11.38
CA SER A 144 15.69 -3.61 -12.69
C SER A 144 15.95 -2.11 -12.59
N VAL A 145 15.38 -1.42 -11.60
CA VAL A 145 15.48 0.05 -11.49
C VAL A 145 16.48 0.54 -10.44
N SER A 146 16.68 -0.17 -9.33
CA SER A 146 17.52 0.29 -8.22
C SER A 146 18.88 -0.41 -8.18
N PRO A 147 20.01 0.31 -8.34
CA PRO A 147 21.35 -0.29 -8.24
C PRO A 147 21.67 -0.81 -6.83
N ALA A 148 21.02 -0.25 -5.81
CA ALA A 148 21.17 -0.68 -4.42
C ALA A 148 20.38 -1.96 -4.09
N PHE A 149 19.49 -2.43 -4.97
CA PHE A 149 18.57 -3.52 -4.67
C PHE A 149 19.17 -4.89 -4.98
N ALA A 150 19.08 -5.80 -4.02
CA ALA A 150 19.61 -7.15 -4.13
C ALA A 150 18.49 -8.19 -4.02
N LEU A 151 17.92 -8.58 -5.16
CA LEU A 151 16.89 -9.62 -5.24
C LEU A 151 17.31 -10.94 -4.55
N PRO A 152 18.56 -11.44 -4.68
CA PRO A 152 18.97 -12.67 -4.01
C PRO A 152 18.91 -12.63 -2.48
N LEU A 153 18.89 -11.44 -1.88
CA LEU A 153 18.76 -11.28 -0.41
C LEU A 153 17.31 -11.29 0.08
N CYS A 154 16.35 -11.25 -0.85
CA CYS A 154 14.94 -11.28 -0.53
C CYS A 154 14.52 -12.63 0.07
N SER A 155 13.48 -12.63 0.90
CA SER A 155 12.92 -13.85 1.49
C SER A 155 11.42 -13.74 1.65
N PHE A 156 10.71 -14.77 1.22
CA PHE A 156 9.24 -14.82 1.25
C PHE A 156 8.72 -15.81 2.29
N LYS A 157 9.61 -16.36 3.12
CA LYS A 157 9.24 -17.29 4.20
C LYS A 157 8.41 -16.58 5.26
N VAL A 158 7.36 -17.25 5.72
CA VAL A 158 6.56 -16.81 6.87
C VAL A 158 6.84 -17.74 8.03
N GLU A 159 7.56 -17.24 9.03
CA GLU A 159 7.97 -17.99 10.23
C GLU A 159 7.04 -17.72 11.41
N ARG A 160 6.94 -18.66 12.35
CA ARG A 160 6.03 -18.54 13.51
C ARG A 160 6.31 -17.30 14.34
N ASN A 161 7.58 -17.04 14.64
CA ASN A 161 8.02 -15.87 15.41
C ASN A 161 7.85 -14.52 14.67
N LYS A 162 7.41 -14.54 13.41
CA LYS A 162 7.13 -13.34 12.61
C LYS A 162 5.64 -13.10 12.39
N GLU A 163 4.75 -13.91 12.97
CA GLU A 163 3.31 -13.81 12.71
C GLU A 163 2.70 -12.46 13.11
N SER A 164 3.31 -11.80 14.10
CA SER A 164 2.86 -10.53 14.65
C SER A 164 3.62 -9.31 14.09
N THR A 165 4.43 -9.48 13.04
CA THR A 165 5.00 -8.36 12.31
C THR A 165 3.97 -7.68 11.42
N ALA A 166 4.21 -6.43 11.07
CA ALA A 166 3.34 -5.65 10.20
C ALA A 166 3.05 -6.40 8.91
N ARG A 167 4.12 -6.81 8.22
CA ARG A 167 4.03 -7.55 6.95
C ARG A 167 3.06 -8.72 7.01
N VAL A 168 3.20 -9.58 8.01
CA VAL A 168 2.42 -10.83 8.10
C VAL A 168 1.00 -10.57 8.60
N ALA A 169 0.83 -9.66 9.57
CA ALA A 169 -0.49 -9.30 10.08
C ALA A 169 -1.35 -8.66 8.98
N ILE A 170 -0.80 -7.70 8.24
CA ILE A 170 -1.49 -7.03 7.12
C ILE A 170 -1.81 -8.01 6.00
N TRP A 171 -0.86 -8.88 5.63
CA TRP A 171 -1.07 -9.92 4.61
C TRP A 171 -2.21 -10.88 4.96
N ARG A 172 -2.24 -11.40 6.20
CA ARG A 172 -3.25 -12.38 6.63
C ARG A 172 -4.60 -11.76 6.96
N GLN A 173 -4.61 -10.64 7.68
CA GLN A 173 -5.83 -10.10 8.29
C GLN A 173 -6.57 -9.11 7.38
N LEU A 174 -5.84 -8.42 6.49
CA LEU A 174 -6.42 -7.46 5.54
C LEU A 174 -6.37 -7.94 4.09
N GLY A 175 -5.72 -9.07 3.81
CA GLY A 175 -5.66 -9.65 2.47
C GLY A 175 -4.76 -8.89 1.48
N VAL A 176 -3.93 -7.95 1.95
CA VAL A 176 -2.97 -7.22 1.11
C VAL A 176 -1.85 -8.18 0.70
N SER A 177 -1.93 -8.69 -0.53
CA SER A 177 -1.03 -9.71 -1.06
C SER A 177 0.40 -9.20 -1.23
N LYS A 178 0.55 -7.97 -1.74
CA LYS A 178 1.79 -7.21 -1.92
C LYS A 178 2.22 -6.53 -0.61
N SER A 179 2.41 -7.32 0.44
CA SER A 179 2.81 -6.85 1.78
C SER A 179 4.27 -7.19 2.06
N TYR A 180 5.08 -6.17 2.37
CA TYR A 180 6.52 -6.29 2.46
C TYR A 180 7.13 -5.65 3.70
N THR A 181 8.32 -6.13 4.05
CA THR A 181 9.29 -5.39 4.87
C THR A 181 10.45 -5.02 3.96
N MET A 182 10.78 -3.74 3.85
CA MET A 182 12.00 -3.30 3.16
C MET A 182 13.11 -3.11 4.18
N GLU A 183 14.26 -3.71 3.91
CA GLU A 183 15.44 -3.63 4.76
C GLU A 183 16.52 -2.86 4.00
N SER A 184 16.95 -1.72 4.54
CA SER A 184 18.05 -0.91 4.01
C SER A 184 19.29 -1.07 4.91
N SER A 185 20.44 -1.39 4.31
CA SER A 185 21.66 -1.63 5.09
C SER A 185 22.18 -0.40 5.83
N PHE A 186 22.60 -0.59 7.09
CA PHE A 186 23.46 0.37 7.79
C PHE A 186 24.93 0.29 7.37
N CYS A 187 25.37 -0.86 6.82
CA CYS A 187 26.75 -1.11 6.44
C CYS A 187 27.06 -0.76 4.98
N GLY A 188 26.10 -0.15 4.27
CA GLY A 188 26.25 0.24 2.87
C GLY A 188 25.97 -0.88 1.86
N CYS A 189 26.42 -0.67 0.63
CA CYS A 189 26.25 -1.61 -0.49
C CYS A 189 27.57 -2.36 -0.79
N ASP A 190 27.46 -3.56 -1.34
CA ASP A 190 28.60 -4.33 -1.88
C ASP A 190 28.47 -4.64 -3.38
N GLN A 191 27.48 -4.04 -4.05
CA GLN A 191 27.22 -4.21 -5.47
C GLN A 191 27.01 -2.87 -6.18
N GLY A 192 27.18 -2.89 -7.50
CA GLY A 192 26.92 -1.76 -8.38
C GLY A 192 27.81 -0.54 -8.09
N VAL A 193 27.36 0.62 -8.55
CA VAL A 193 28.07 1.90 -8.36
C VAL A 193 28.18 2.35 -6.89
N LEU A 194 27.41 1.71 -6.00
CA LEU A 194 27.39 1.99 -4.56
C LEU A 194 28.27 1.03 -3.76
N ALA A 195 28.96 0.08 -4.40
CA ALA A 195 29.80 -0.88 -3.72
C ALA A 195 30.90 -0.18 -2.89
N GLY A 196 30.96 -0.52 -1.59
CA GLY A 196 31.90 0.07 -0.65
C GLY A 196 31.48 1.42 -0.07
N LEU A 197 30.34 1.99 -0.49
CA LEU A 197 29.81 3.24 0.05
C LEU A 197 28.79 2.99 1.15
N HIS A 198 28.80 3.84 2.18
CA HIS A 198 27.70 3.92 3.14
C HIS A 198 26.51 4.65 2.51
N LEU A 199 25.30 4.17 2.81
CA LEU A 199 24.07 4.84 2.39
C LEU A 199 23.88 6.10 3.24
N ASP A 200 23.82 7.25 2.57
CA ASP A 200 23.48 8.52 3.19
C ASP A 200 22.03 8.88 2.85
N THR A 201 21.57 10.04 3.29
CA THR A 201 20.21 10.49 3.03
C THR A 201 19.93 10.69 1.54
N ASN A 202 20.92 11.06 0.71
CA ASN A 202 20.73 11.22 -0.73
C ASN A 202 20.59 9.86 -1.40
N HIS A 203 21.40 8.88 -1.02
CA HIS A 203 21.27 7.49 -1.47
C HIS A 203 19.89 6.91 -1.10
N LEU A 204 19.44 7.12 0.14
CA LEU A 204 18.11 6.64 0.58
C LEU A 204 16.95 7.32 -0.16
N LYS A 205 17.09 8.62 -0.49
CA LYS A 205 16.12 9.33 -1.33
C LYS A 205 16.09 8.79 -2.76
N ALA A 206 17.25 8.50 -3.34
CA ALA A 206 17.34 7.88 -4.67
C ALA A 206 16.69 6.51 -4.69
N ILE A 207 16.96 5.66 -3.68
CA ILE A 207 16.27 4.37 -3.51
C ILE A 207 14.74 4.56 -3.40
N GLY A 208 14.29 5.61 -2.73
CA GLY A 208 12.87 5.97 -2.67
C GLY A 208 12.28 6.38 -4.03
N GLN A 209 13.04 7.07 -4.87
CA GLN A 209 12.63 7.40 -6.25
C GLN A 209 12.55 6.14 -7.11
N ASP A 210 13.56 5.28 -7.03
CA ASP A 210 13.58 3.98 -7.72
C ASP A 210 12.38 3.12 -7.29
N PHE A 211 12.04 3.14 -6.00
CA PHE A 211 10.85 2.46 -5.47
C PHE A 211 9.55 3.02 -6.06
N CYS A 212 9.39 4.35 -6.13
CA CYS A 212 8.23 4.95 -6.79
C CYS A 212 8.15 4.58 -8.28
N GLN A 213 9.28 4.50 -8.97
CA GLN A 213 9.33 4.04 -10.37
C GLN A 213 8.89 2.58 -10.49
N ALA A 214 9.39 1.69 -9.63
CA ALA A 214 8.96 0.29 -9.58
C ALA A 214 7.45 0.16 -9.30
N LEU A 215 6.90 1.00 -8.41
CA LEU A 215 5.46 1.03 -8.14
C LEU A 215 4.64 1.47 -9.37
N ALA A 216 5.13 2.45 -10.13
CA ALA A 216 4.47 2.89 -11.36
C ALA A 216 4.44 1.75 -12.40
N MET A 217 5.58 1.08 -12.62
CA MET A 217 5.67 -0.06 -13.54
C MET A 217 4.79 -1.24 -13.12
N MET A 218 4.63 -1.47 -11.81
CA MET A 218 3.78 -2.54 -11.29
C MET A 218 2.30 -2.32 -11.59
N LYS A 219 1.86 -1.06 -11.61
CA LYS A 219 0.48 -0.71 -11.97
C LYS A 219 0.16 -1.15 -13.40
N ASP A 220 1.13 -0.97 -14.31
CA ASP A 220 0.99 -1.32 -15.72
C ASP A 220 1.13 -2.85 -15.93
N ALA A 221 1.95 -3.53 -15.11
CA ALA A 221 2.23 -4.96 -15.24
C ALA A 221 1.14 -5.89 -14.67
N ASP A 222 0.29 -5.42 -13.76
CA ASP A 222 -0.86 -6.21 -13.26
C ASP A 222 -1.88 -6.51 -14.40
N GLU A 223 -1.80 -5.82 -15.54
CA GLU A 223 -2.63 -6.06 -16.73
C GLU A 223 -2.05 -7.13 -17.68
N ASP A 224 -0.73 -7.34 -17.67
CA ASP A 224 0.01 -8.12 -18.71
C ASP A 224 0.87 -9.29 -18.17
N TRP A 225 0.92 -9.56 -16.86
CA TRP A 225 1.77 -10.61 -16.29
C TRP A 225 1.24 -12.04 -16.57
N ASN A 226 1.33 -12.46 -17.83
CA ASN A 226 1.43 -13.86 -18.26
C ASN A 226 2.88 -14.08 -18.68
N VAL A 227 3.77 -14.32 -17.71
CA VAL A 227 5.14 -14.68 -18.04
C VAL A 227 5.26 -16.20 -18.02
N ASP A 228 5.57 -16.71 -19.20
CA ASP A 228 5.94 -18.08 -19.51
C ASP A 228 6.90 -18.71 -18.49
N LYS A 229 6.73 -20.03 -18.35
CA LYS A 229 7.43 -20.93 -17.42
C LYS A 229 8.93 -21.03 -17.65
#